data_AF-A0A8H4NBG0-F1
#
_entry.id   AF-A0A8H4NBG0-F1
#
_cell.length_a   1.000
_cell.length_b   1.000
_cell.length_c   1.000
_cell.angle_alpha   90.00
_cell.angle_beta   90.00
_cell.angle_gamma   90.00
#
_symmetry.space_group_name_H-M   'P 1'
#
loop_
_entity.id
_entity.type
_entity.pdbx_description
1 polymer ?
#
loop_
_entity_poly.entity_id
_entity_poly.type
_entity_poly.pdbx_seq_one_letter_code
_entity_poly.pdbx_strand_id
1 'polypeptide(L)'
;MTPARQRSTSGRPGSVLLVLQYHDRLSLGENRARLGFAAFHWSTAVRYDEYHRFDVTDGIVQDKFGNDINPERNWLYRHQVSTTLTEITRYLGAIKIGQVSRKVQPQDLELLFKNIPLPIKEADPQQNCDSWTRDAMSALQTANHCAKMNVDPLMDYALHYADQQIQCPPLVEPETPMFPPTESKSIVRSWIERVQSMGKSK
;
A
#
# COMPACT_ATOMS: atom_id res chain seq x y z
N MET A 1 16.61 25.50 -42.52
CA MET A 1 15.65 25.42 -41.38
C MET A 1 15.87 24.10 -40.68
N THR A 2 16.52 24.12 -39.53
CA THR A 2 16.77 22.92 -38.70
C THR A 2 15.58 22.74 -37.77
N PRO A 3 14.92 21.57 -37.70
CA PRO A 3 13.81 21.40 -36.79
C PRO A 3 14.33 21.46 -35.35
N ALA A 4 13.69 22.30 -34.55
CA ALA A 4 13.96 22.42 -33.14
C ALA A 4 13.75 21.06 -32.46
N ARG A 5 14.82 20.55 -31.86
CA ARG A 5 14.82 19.35 -31.02
C ARG A 5 13.86 19.63 -29.84
N GLN A 6 12.67 19.05 -29.87
CA GLN A 6 11.76 19.05 -28.72
C GLN A 6 12.55 18.52 -27.52
N ARG A 7 12.77 19.39 -26.53
CA ARG A 7 13.28 18.97 -25.23
C ARG A 7 12.18 18.12 -24.60
N SER A 8 12.43 16.81 -24.46
CA SER A 8 11.59 15.95 -23.65
C SER A 8 11.59 16.49 -22.22
N THR A 9 10.45 16.89 -21.71
CA THR A 9 10.26 17.20 -20.28
C THR A 9 10.40 15.89 -19.51
N SER A 10 11.61 15.60 -19.05
CA SER A 10 11.89 14.36 -18.30
C SER A 10 11.36 14.50 -16.86
N GLY A 11 10.07 14.22 -16.65
CA GLY A 11 9.49 14.07 -15.31
C GLY A 11 10.21 12.99 -14.49
N ARG A 12 10.21 13.07 -13.16
CA ARG A 12 10.84 12.05 -12.30
C ARG A 12 10.02 10.75 -12.32
N PRO A 13 10.65 9.57 -12.25
CA PRO A 13 9.90 8.31 -12.16
C PRO A 13 9.15 8.30 -10.83
N GLY A 14 7.90 7.85 -10.84
CA GLY A 14 7.09 7.80 -9.63
C GLY A 14 7.56 6.65 -8.73
N SER A 15 7.76 6.87 -7.44
CA SER A 15 8.08 5.77 -6.51
C SER A 15 6.80 5.07 -6.05
N VAL A 16 6.74 3.75 -6.19
CA VAL A 16 5.59 2.95 -5.77
C VAL A 16 5.78 2.52 -4.32
N LEU A 17 4.72 2.70 -3.54
CA LEU A 17 4.69 2.48 -2.10
C LEU A 17 3.48 1.61 -1.75
N LEU A 18 3.68 0.65 -0.87
CA LEU A 18 2.62 -0.04 -0.15
C LEU A 18 2.46 0.66 1.20
N VAL A 19 1.31 1.26 1.45
CA VAL A 19 1.05 2.11 2.62
C VAL A 19 0.12 1.39 3.59
N LEU A 20 0.46 1.42 4.88
CA LEU A 20 -0.32 0.84 5.96
C LEU A 20 -0.88 1.90 6.89
N GLN A 21 -2.13 1.71 7.28
CA GLN A 21 -2.84 2.55 8.22
C GLN A 21 -3.34 1.73 9.41
N TYR A 22 -3.27 2.36 10.58
CA TYR A 22 -3.76 1.82 11.83
C TYR A 22 -5.30 1.79 11.85
N HIS A 23 -5.86 0.67 12.29
CA HIS A 23 -7.30 0.39 12.30
C HIS A 23 -7.82 0.25 13.74
N ASP A 24 -7.41 1.16 14.64
CA ASP A 24 -7.76 1.18 16.06
C ASP A 24 -7.57 -0.18 16.75
N ARG A 25 -8.58 -0.59 17.53
CA ARG A 25 -8.61 -1.82 18.32
C ARG A 25 -8.50 -3.07 17.44
N LEU A 26 -8.72 -2.97 16.13
CA LEU A 26 -8.56 -4.10 15.21
C LEU A 26 -7.09 -4.41 14.96
N SER A 27 -6.21 -3.40 15.02
CA SER A 27 -4.76 -3.55 14.85
C SER A 27 -4.02 -3.99 16.13
N LEU A 28 -4.72 -4.26 17.23
CA LEU A 28 -4.10 -4.57 18.53
C LEU A 28 -4.50 -5.94 19.09
N GLY A 29 -3.58 -6.54 19.85
CA GLY A 29 -3.84 -7.71 20.70
C GLY A 29 -4.46 -8.90 19.96
N GLU A 30 -5.50 -9.48 20.56
CA GLU A 30 -6.20 -10.65 20.00
C GLU A 30 -6.86 -10.37 18.65
N ASN A 31 -7.32 -9.13 18.40
CA ASN A 31 -7.88 -8.77 17.10
C ASN A 31 -6.82 -8.82 16.01
N ARG A 32 -5.63 -8.29 16.28
CA ARG A 32 -4.49 -8.35 15.36
C ARG A 32 -4.10 -9.80 15.03
N ALA A 33 -4.05 -10.66 16.05
CA ALA A 33 -3.75 -12.08 15.88
C ALA A 33 -4.83 -12.80 15.03
N ARG A 34 -6.11 -12.50 15.28
CA ARG A 34 -7.24 -13.12 14.58
C ARG A 34 -7.41 -12.63 13.14
N LEU A 35 -7.24 -11.33 12.90
CA LEU A 35 -7.54 -10.69 11.61
C LEU A 35 -6.37 -10.73 10.63
N GLY A 36 -5.14 -10.98 11.10
CA GLY A 36 -3.97 -11.05 10.22
C GLY A 36 -3.78 -9.73 9.45
N PHE A 37 -3.74 -9.82 8.12
CA PHE A 37 -3.63 -8.66 7.23
C PHE A 37 -4.82 -7.70 7.36
N ALA A 38 -6.04 -8.21 7.55
CA ALA A 38 -7.26 -7.40 7.68
C ALA A 38 -7.30 -6.56 8.97
N ALA A 39 -6.32 -6.73 9.87
CA ALA A 39 -6.14 -5.87 11.05
C ALA A 39 -5.69 -4.44 10.70
N PHE A 40 -5.25 -4.20 9.46
CA PHE A 40 -4.78 -2.91 8.97
C PHE A 40 -5.56 -2.50 7.73
N HIS A 41 -5.57 -1.20 7.45
CA HIS A 41 -6.03 -0.71 6.16
C HIS A 41 -4.84 -0.55 5.21
N TRP A 42 -4.97 -1.11 4.01
CA TRP A 42 -3.93 -1.17 3.00
C TRP A 42 -4.23 -0.24 1.85
N SER A 43 -3.20 0.43 1.34
CA SER A 43 -3.33 1.28 0.17
C SER A 43 -2.07 1.24 -0.69
N THR A 44 -2.23 1.52 -1.97
CA THR A 44 -1.12 1.70 -2.90
C THR A 44 -0.91 3.18 -3.12
N ALA A 45 0.31 3.69 -2.96
CA ALA A 45 0.63 5.07 -3.28
C ALA A 45 1.72 5.16 -4.34
N VAL A 46 1.64 6.16 -5.20
CA VAL A 46 2.71 6.52 -6.13
C VAL A 46 3.12 7.96 -5.88
N ARG A 47 4.41 8.15 -5.59
CA ARG A 47 5.02 9.44 -5.33
C ARG A 47 5.63 10.01 -6.60
N TYR A 48 5.02 11.05 -7.15
CA TYR A 48 5.64 11.95 -8.13
C TYR A 48 6.09 13.23 -7.40
N ASP A 49 5.46 14.37 -7.68
CA ASP A 49 5.56 15.62 -6.92
C ASP A 49 4.55 15.68 -5.76
N GLU A 50 3.46 14.91 -5.87
CA GLU A 50 2.46 14.62 -4.84
C GLU A 50 2.39 13.08 -4.64
N TYR A 51 1.81 12.66 -3.51
CA TYR A 51 1.44 11.27 -3.30
C TYR A 51 0.04 11.05 -3.85
N HIS A 52 -0.09 10.13 -4.80
CA HIS A 52 -1.36 9.64 -5.30
C HIS A 52 -1.65 8.31 -4.64
N ARG A 53 -2.62 8.27 -3.72
CA ARG A 53 -3.03 7.09 -2.97
C ARG A 53 -4.29 6.49 -3.54
N PHE A 54 -4.29 5.18 -3.67
CA PHE A 54 -5.38 4.38 -4.20
C PHE A 54 -5.70 3.27 -3.21
N ASP A 55 -6.97 3.17 -2.83
CA ASP A 55 -7.45 2.11 -1.94
C ASP A 55 -8.93 1.80 -2.14
N VAL A 56 -9.39 0.81 -1.39
CA VAL A 56 -10.81 0.52 -1.23
C VAL A 56 -11.17 0.51 0.25
N THR A 57 -12.35 1.01 0.58
CA THR A 57 -12.87 1.03 1.95
C THR A 57 -14.36 0.74 1.97
N ASP A 58 -14.82 0.00 2.97
CA ASP A 58 -16.23 -0.14 3.35
C ASP A 58 -16.58 0.73 4.56
N GLY A 59 -15.64 1.54 5.04
CA GLY A 59 -15.81 2.42 6.20
C GLY A 59 -16.63 3.67 5.91
N ILE A 60 -16.71 4.53 6.93
CA ILE A 60 -17.30 5.87 6.82
C ILE A 60 -16.47 6.68 5.84
N VAL A 61 -17.13 7.28 4.85
CA VAL A 61 -16.55 8.26 3.95
C VAL A 61 -17.35 9.52 4.10
N GLN A 62 -16.68 10.64 4.42
CA GLN A 62 -17.35 11.92 4.61
C GLN A 62 -17.22 12.79 3.36
N ASP A 63 -18.29 13.49 2.99
CA ASP A 63 -18.20 14.59 2.04
C ASP A 63 -17.52 15.82 2.69
N LYS A 64 -17.37 16.90 1.91
CA LYS A 64 -16.78 18.16 2.39
C LYS A 64 -17.57 18.85 3.50
N PHE A 65 -18.80 18.40 3.78
CA PHE A 65 -19.67 18.92 4.83
C PHE A 65 -19.72 17.99 6.05
N GLY A 66 -19.00 16.87 6.02
CA GLY A 66 -18.96 15.89 7.10
C GLY A 66 -20.06 14.82 7.05
N ASN A 67 -20.90 14.81 6.01
CA ASN A 67 -21.96 13.81 5.87
C ASN A 67 -21.37 12.47 5.44
N ASP A 68 -21.81 11.39 6.07
CA ASP A 68 -21.45 10.03 5.68
C ASP A 68 -22.10 9.69 4.33
N ILE A 69 -21.28 9.59 3.28
CA ILE A 69 -21.70 9.23 1.93
C ILE A 69 -21.65 7.71 1.66
N ASN A 70 -21.29 6.89 2.66
CA ASN A 70 -21.27 5.43 2.56
C ASN A 70 -22.08 4.74 3.67
N PRO A 71 -23.35 5.14 3.92
CA PRO A 71 -24.11 4.64 5.06
C PRO A 71 -24.29 3.11 5.05
N GLU A 72 -24.40 2.51 3.87
CA GLU A 72 -24.55 1.05 3.67
C GLU A 72 -23.23 0.27 3.76
N ARG A 73 -22.12 0.97 4.06
CA ARG A 73 -20.78 0.37 4.19
C ARG A 73 -20.41 -0.45 2.96
N ASN A 74 -20.73 0.05 1.76
CA ASN A 74 -20.35 -0.62 0.52
C ASN A 74 -18.85 -0.43 0.29
N TRP A 75 -18.20 -1.39 -0.36
CA TRP A 75 -16.83 -1.19 -0.81
C TRP A 75 -16.80 -0.05 -1.81
N LEU A 76 -15.97 0.95 -1.55
CA LEU A 76 -15.77 2.13 -2.39
C LEU A 76 -14.30 2.24 -2.74
N TYR A 77 -14.02 2.47 -4.02
CA TYR A 77 -12.69 2.88 -4.48
C TYR A 77 -12.44 4.36 -4.15
N ARG A 78 -11.21 4.69 -3.73
CA ARG A 78 -10.78 6.07 -3.52
C ARG A 78 -9.45 6.34 -4.21
N HIS A 79 -9.35 7.53 -4.80
CA HIS A 79 -8.11 8.16 -5.20
C HIS A 79 -7.95 9.45 -4.40
N GLN A 80 -6.88 9.55 -3.63
CA GLN A 80 -6.61 10.69 -2.74
C GLN A 80 -5.22 11.24 -3.03
N VAL A 81 -5.08 12.56 -2.98
CA VAL A 81 -3.81 13.25 -3.23
C VAL A 81 -3.35 13.91 -1.94
N SER A 82 -2.08 13.76 -1.59
CA SER A 82 -1.47 14.37 -0.42
C SER A 82 -0.05 14.86 -0.70
N THR A 83 0.40 15.86 0.07
CA THR A 83 1.78 16.39 -0.07
C THR A 83 2.76 15.51 0.69
N THR A 84 2.35 14.98 1.84
CA THR A 84 3.14 14.06 2.69
C THR A 84 2.39 12.75 2.95
N LEU A 85 3.09 11.73 3.45
CA LEU A 85 2.44 10.50 3.93
C LEU A 85 1.81 10.70 5.31
N THR A 86 2.27 11.66 6.11
CA THR A 86 1.71 11.94 7.44
C THR A 86 0.34 12.63 7.40
N GLU A 87 -0.05 13.23 6.28
CA GLU A 87 -1.42 13.69 6.02
C GLU A 87 -2.44 12.55 5.92
N ILE A 88 -1.96 11.31 5.73
CA ILE A 88 -2.79 10.12 5.71
C ILE A 88 -3.28 9.84 7.13
N THR A 89 -4.60 9.90 7.32
CA THR A 89 -5.22 9.57 8.61
C THR A 89 -4.75 8.21 9.11
N ARG A 90 -4.19 8.18 10.33
CA ARG A 90 -3.69 6.96 10.98
C ARG A 90 -2.56 6.26 10.21
N TYR A 91 -1.75 7.02 9.48
CA TYR A 91 -0.54 6.51 8.85
C TYR A 91 0.36 5.79 9.86
N LEU A 92 0.76 4.56 9.53
CA LEU A 92 1.76 3.81 10.29
C LEU A 92 3.10 3.75 9.59
N GLY A 93 3.10 3.70 8.26
CA GLY A 93 4.31 3.49 7.50
C GLY A 93 4.04 3.10 6.06
N ALA A 94 5.10 3.07 5.26
CA ALA A 94 5.03 2.63 3.89
C ALA A 94 6.28 1.85 3.49
N ILE A 95 6.11 0.86 2.61
CA ILE A 95 7.19 0.07 2.04
C ILE A 95 7.38 0.50 0.59
N LYS A 96 8.61 0.86 0.22
CA LYS A 96 8.94 1.18 -1.18
C LYS A 96 9.16 -0.10 -1.97
N ILE A 97 8.38 -0.30 -3.01
CA ILE A 97 8.33 -1.56 -3.78
C ILE A 97 8.79 -1.40 -5.23
N GLY A 98 9.17 -0.18 -5.64
CA GLY A 98 9.74 0.05 -6.96
C GLY A 98 9.46 1.44 -7.48
N GLN A 99 9.46 1.55 -8.81
CA GLN A 99 9.19 2.79 -9.53
C GLN A 99 8.33 2.53 -10.76
N VAL A 100 7.43 3.46 -11.07
CA VAL A 100 6.74 3.55 -12.35
C VAL A 100 7.55 4.37 -13.35
N SER A 101 7.38 4.06 -14.63
CA SER A 101 7.99 4.83 -15.73
C SER A 101 7.58 6.30 -15.67
N ARG A 102 8.49 7.20 -16.05
CA ARG A 102 8.26 8.65 -16.16
C ARG A 102 7.12 9.04 -17.11
N LYS A 103 6.71 8.10 -17.97
CA LYS A 103 5.61 8.29 -18.94
C LYS A 103 4.24 8.03 -18.32
N VAL A 104 4.18 7.20 -17.28
CA VAL A 104 2.93 6.86 -16.59
C VAL A 104 2.52 8.06 -15.76
N GLN A 105 1.30 8.54 -15.98
CA GLN A 105 0.70 9.63 -15.23
C GLN A 105 -0.22 9.08 -14.13
N PRO A 106 -0.55 9.88 -13.10
CA PRO A 106 -1.52 9.49 -12.08
C PRO A 106 -2.86 9.00 -12.65
N GLN A 107 -3.33 9.60 -13.75
CA GLN A 107 -4.60 9.24 -14.39
C GLN A 107 -4.55 7.85 -15.03
N ASP A 108 -3.39 7.44 -15.58
CA ASP A 108 -3.21 6.09 -16.12
C ASP A 108 -3.33 5.05 -15.01
N LEU A 109 -2.76 5.34 -13.83
CA LEU A 109 -2.86 4.50 -12.65
C LEU A 109 -4.28 4.46 -12.09
N GLU A 110 -4.97 5.59 -12.04
CA GLU A 110 -6.36 5.64 -11.61
C GLU A 110 -7.26 4.78 -12.51
N LEU A 111 -7.06 4.85 -13.83
CA LEU A 111 -7.78 4.00 -14.79
C LEU A 111 -7.44 2.52 -14.58
N LEU A 112 -6.17 2.19 -14.35
CA LEU A 112 -5.74 0.82 -14.06
C LEU A 112 -6.43 0.27 -12.80
N PHE A 113 -6.41 1.03 -11.70
CA PHE A 113 -6.95 0.58 -10.42
C PHE A 113 -8.48 0.54 -10.38
N LYS A 114 -9.17 1.44 -11.09
CA LYS A 114 -10.64 1.39 -11.22
C LYS A 114 -11.15 0.13 -11.94
N ASN A 115 -10.31 -0.51 -12.76
CA ASN A 115 -10.67 -1.74 -13.44
C ASN A 115 -10.50 -3.00 -12.57
N ILE A 116 -9.96 -2.86 -11.36
CA ILE A 116 -9.85 -3.96 -10.41
C ILE A 116 -11.21 -4.14 -9.73
N PRO A 117 -11.79 -5.36 -9.73
CA PRO A 117 -13.04 -5.63 -9.04
C PRO A 117 -12.96 -5.22 -7.57
N LEU A 118 -14.00 -4.55 -7.09
CA LEU A 118 -14.12 -4.25 -5.66
C LEU A 118 -14.32 -5.54 -4.86
N PRO A 119 -13.87 -5.60 -3.60
CA PRO A 119 -14.13 -6.74 -2.75
C PRO A 119 -15.62 -7.06 -2.66
N ILE A 120 -15.95 -8.34 -2.66
CA ILE A 120 -17.32 -8.83 -2.50
C ILE A 120 -17.57 -9.09 -1.01
N LYS A 121 -18.62 -8.46 -0.46
CA LYS A 121 -19.05 -8.70 0.92
C LYS A 121 -19.43 -10.18 1.09
N GLU A 122 -19.02 -10.76 2.22
CA GLU A 122 -19.35 -12.15 2.60
C GLU A 122 -18.84 -13.23 1.63
N ALA A 123 -17.89 -12.91 0.74
CA ALA A 123 -17.24 -13.90 -0.10
C ALA A 123 -16.49 -14.96 0.74
N ASP A 124 -16.35 -16.15 0.15
CA ASP A 124 -15.49 -17.23 0.66
C ASP A 124 -14.48 -17.63 -0.42
N PRO A 125 -13.17 -17.35 -0.25
CA PRO A 125 -12.54 -16.70 0.91
C PRO A 125 -12.93 -15.23 1.06
N GLN A 126 -12.85 -14.72 2.30
CA GLN A 126 -13.18 -13.33 2.62
C GLN A 126 -12.34 -12.34 1.80
N GLN A 127 -13.02 -11.36 1.20
CA GLN A 127 -12.38 -10.27 0.45
C GLN A 127 -12.47 -8.96 1.22
N ASN A 128 -11.41 -8.16 1.16
CA ASN A 128 -11.33 -6.86 1.83
C ASN A 128 -10.25 -5.96 1.18
N CYS A 129 -9.83 -4.87 1.84
CA CYS A 129 -8.80 -3.98 1.32
C CYS A 129 -7.44 -4.65 1.06
N ASP A 130 -7.08 -5.72 1.80
CA ASP A 130 -5.85 -6.47 1.60
C ASP A 130 -5.91 -7.28 0.29
N SER A 131 -7.02 -7.99 0.03
CA SER A 131 -7.21 -8.74 -1.22
C SER A 131 -7.19 -7.82 -2.43
N TRP A 132 -7.87 -6.67 -2.35
CA TRP A 132 -7.81 -5.66 -3.42
C TRP A 132 -6.41 -5.10 -3.62
N THR A 133 -5.66 -4.88 -2.53
CA THR A 133 -4.28 -4.37 -2.62
C THR A 133 -3.36 -5.39 -3.29
N ARG A 134 -3.55 -6.68 -3.04
CA ARG A 134 -2.82 -7.76 -3.74
C ARG A 134 -3.12 -7.76 -5.24
N ASP A 135 -4.38 -7.54 -5.62
CA ASP A 135 -4.77 -7.40 -7.02
C ASP A 135 -4.17 -6.13 -7.64
N ALA A 136 -4.11 -5.02 -6.90
CA ALA A 136 -3.47 -3.78 -7.33
C ALA A 136 -1.96 -3.97 -7.60
N MET A 137 -1.26 -4.69 -6.73
CA MET A 137 0.14 -5.06 -6.96
C MET A 137 0.30 -5.94 -8.21
N SER A 138 -0.62 -6.87 -8.42
CA SER A 138 -0.61 -7.76 -9.59
C SER A 138 -0.89 -6.99 -10.89
N ALA A 139 -1.82 -6.02 -10.86
CA ALA A 139 -2.14 -5.16 -11.98
C ALA A 139 -0.95 -4.26 -12.38
N LEU A 140 -0.27 -3.66 -11.39
CA LEU A 140 0.95 -2.87 -11.65
C LEU A 140 2.06 -3.70 -12.31
N GLN A 141 2.28 -4.93 -11.83
CA GLN A 141 3.27 -5.84 -12.41
C GLN A 141 2.90 -6.27 -13.84
N THR A 142 1.61 -6.57 -14.07
CA THR A 142 1.09 -6.99 -15.38
C THR A 142 1.19 -5.86 -16.41
N ALA A 143 0.94 -4.62 -15.99
CA ALA A 143 1.10 -3.43 -16.82
C ALA A 143 2.58 -3.01 -17.02
N ASN A 144 3.54 -3.77 -16.47
CA ASN A 144 4.97 -3.40 -16.43
C ASN A 144 5.21 -2.01 -15.80
N HIS A 145 4.39 -1.62 -14.84
CA HIS A 145 4.53 -0.38 -14.08
C HIS A 145 5.39 -0.56 -12.82
N CYS A 146 5.65 -1.78 -12.37
CA CYS A 146 6.65 -2.06 -11.35
C CYS A 146 7.40 -3.37 -11.65
N ALA A 147 8.51 -3.58 -10.93
CA ALA A 147 9.27 -4.81 -11.05
C ALA A 147 8.43 -6.02 -10.60
N LYS A 148 8.64 -7.16 -11.25
CA LYS A 148 8.03 -8.42 -10.81
C LYS A 148 8.57 -8.80 -9.43
N MET A 149 7.67 -9.13 -8.51
CA MET A 149 7.98 -9.57 -7.16
C MET A 149 6.89 -10.51 -6.65
N ASN A 150 7.24 -11.36 -5.70
CA ASN A 150 6.21 -12.11 -4.98
C ASN A 150 5.49 -11.18 -4.01
N VAL A 151 4.16 -11.09 -4.14
CA VAL A 151 3.31 -10.23 -3.31
C VAL A 151 3.19 -10.77 -1.89
N ASP A 152 3.19 -12.09 -1.68
CA ASP A 152 3.00 -12.65 -0.33
C ASP A 152 4.13 -12.26 0.64
N PRO A 153 5.42 -12.43 0.30
CA PRO A 153 6.51 -12.01 1.18
C PRO A 153 6.58 -10.50 1.37
N LEU A 154 6.11 -9.71 0.39
CA LEU A 154 5.96 -8.26 0.55
C LEU A 154 4.92 -7.94 1.63
N MET A 155 3.75 -8.57 1.55
CA MET A 155 2.67 -8.34 2.51
C MET A 155 3.11 -8.77 3.92
N ASP A 156 3.80 -9.89 4.07
CA ASP A 156 4.37 -10.32 5.35
C ASP A 156 5.42 -9.34 5.89
N TYR A 157 6.31 -8.84 5.03
CA TYR A 157 7.31 -7.85 5.40
C TYR A 157 6.67 -6.54 5.87
N ALA A 158 5.67 -6.06 5.13
CA ALA A 158 4.92 -4.86 5.44
C ALA A 158 4.14 -4.99 6.76
N LEU A 159 3.54 -6.15 7.00
CA LEU A 159 2.83 -6.46 8.23
C LEU A 159 3.77 -6.45 9.44
N HIS A 160 4.94 -7.10 9.32
CA HIS A 160 5.96 -7.07 10.36
C HIS A 160 6.46 -5.66 10.65
N TYR A 161 6.66 -4.86 9.61
CA TYR A 161 7.04 -3.45 9.75
C TYR A 161 5.98 -2.67 10.54
N ALA A 162 4.71 -2.81 10.20
CA ALA A 162 3.62 -2.12 10.91
C ALA A 162 3.51 -2.55 12.38
N ASP A 163 3.69 -3.84 12.68
CA ASP A 163 3.71 -4.33 14.07
C ASP A 163 4.85 -3.67 14.88
N GLN A 164 6.03 -3.47 14.27
CA GLN A 164 7.13 -2.75 14.91
C GLN A 164 6.81 -1.28 15.15
N GLN A 165 6.17 -0.61 14.20
CA GLN A 165 5.76 0.80 14.35
C GLN A 165 4.75 0.99 15.49
N ILE A 166 3.85 0.02 15.71
CA ILE A 166 2.92 0.06 16.85
C ILE A 166 3.65 -0.15 18.18
N GLN A 167 4.59 -1.09 18.23
CA GLN A 167 5.31 -1.42 19.47
C GLN A 167 6.28 -0.31 19.89
N CYS A 168 6.92 0.34 18.92
CA CYS A 168 7.87 1.42 19.13
C CYS A 168 7.57 2.58 18.16
N PRO A 169 6.55 3.40 18.45
CA PRO A 169 6.19 4.51 17.59
C PRO A 169 7.37 5.46 17.37
N PRO A 170 7.69 5.83 16.12
CA PRO A 170 8.82 6.69 15.85
C PRO A 170 8.53 8.12 16.33
N LEU A 171 9.58 8.81 16.81
CA LEU A 171 9.48 10.22 17.21
C LEU A 171 9.35 11.18 16.01
N VAL A 172 9.59 10.68 14.80
CA VAL A 172 9.56 11.40 13.52
C VAL A 172 8.78 10.57 12.49
N GLU A 173 8.59 11.10 11.28
CA GLU A 173 7.94 10.36 10.19
C GLU A 173 8.64 9.00 9.98
N PRO A 174 7.88 7.89 9.97
CA PRO A 174 8.42 6.56 9.73
C PRO A 174 9.24 6.51 8.43
N GLU A 175 10.38 5.83 8.47
CA GLU A 175 11.14 5.57 7.26
C GLU A 175 10.32 4.76 6.25
N THR A 176 10.72 4.80 4.99
CA THR A 176 10.09 4.01 3.92
C THR A 176 11.05 2.94 3.42
N PRO A 177 11.19 1.80 4.14
CA PRO A 177 12.14 0.78 3.77
C PRO A 177 11.82 0.20 2.39
N MET A 178 12.85 -0.22 1.67
CA MET A 178 12.71 -0.84 0.35
C MET A 178 12.43 -2.34 0.48
N PHE A 179 11.56 -2.85 -0.39
CA PHE A 179 11.36 -4.28 -0.61
C PHE A 179 11.76 -4.67 -2.04
N PRO A 180 12.48 -5.80 -2.22
CA PRO A 180 13.10 -6.59 -1.17
C PRO A 180 14.17 -5.77 -0.42
N PRO A 181 14.40 -6.04 0.87
CA PRO A 181 15.38 -5.30 1.66
C PRO A 181 16.76 -5.39 1.01
N THR A 182 17.38 -4.24 0.71
CA THR A 182 18.76 -4.18 0.25
C THR A 182 19.67 -4.58 1.40
N GLU A 183 20.56 -5.56 1.18
CA GLU A 183 21.33 -6.26 2.21
C GLU A 183 21.90 -5.35 3.33
N SER A 184 21.18 -5.26 4.45
CA SER A 184 21.81 -5.26 5.77
C SER A 184 21.78 -6.70 6.25
N LYS A 185 22.92 -7.39 6.14
CA LYS A 185 23.10 -8.83 6.45
C LYS A 185 22.59 -9.24 7.84
N SER A 186 22.34 -8.30 8.75
CA SER A 186 21.78 -8.54 10.08
C SER A 186 20.25 -8.68 10.06
N ILE A 187 19.54 -7.80 9.35
CA ILE A 187 18.07 -7.72 9.41
C ILE A 187 17.44 -8.82 8.54
N VAL A 188 18.01 -9.06 7.36
CA VAL A 188 17.51 -10.09 6.42
C VAL A 188 17.70 -11.49 7.00
N ARG A 189 18.82 -11.75 7.68
CA ARG A 189 19.10 -13.06 8.30
C ARG A 189 18.16 -13.32 9.47
N SER A 190 17.95 -12.32 10.33
CA SER A 190 16.93 -12.32 11.39
C SER A 190 15.52 -12.59 10.86
N TRP A 191 15.13 -11.95 9.75
CA TRP A 191 13.81 -12.12 9.14
C TRP A 191 13.63 -13.51 8.52
N ILE A 192 14.61 -14.01 7.74
CA ILE A 192 14.57 -15.35 7.15
C ILE A 192 14.52 -16.44 8.24
N GLU A 193 15.32 -16.31 9.29
CA GLU A 193 15.35 -17.27 10.40
C GLU A 193 14.01 -17.30 11.17
N ARG A 194 13.32 -16.16 11.32
CA ARG A 194 12.00 -16.08 11.96
C ARG A 194 10.87 -16.64 11.10
N VAL A 195 10.86 -16.37 9.79
CA VAL A 195 9.85 -16.94 8.88
C VAL A 195 9.99 -18.46 8.83
N GLN A 196 11.22 -18.98 8.84
CA GLN A 196 11.49 -20.42 8.86
C GLN A 196 11.17 -21.09 10.20
N SER A 197 11.23 -20.38 11.33
CA SER A 197 10.85 -20.93 12.64
C SER A 197 9.34 -20.99 12.84
N MET A 198 8.58 -20.02 12.32
CA MET A 198 7.12 -20.01 12.40
C MET A 198 6.47 -21.13 11.56
N GLY A 199 7.12 -21.61 10.50
CA GLY A 199 6.64 -22.76 9.71
C GLY A 199 6.93 -24.14 10.33
N LYS A 200 7.62 -24.23 11.47
CA LYS A 200 8.04 -25.50 12.09
C LYS A 200 7.33 -25.87 13.39
N SER A 201 6.41 -25.05 13.89
CA SER A 201 5.55 -25.42 15.02
C SER A 201 4.26 -26.04 14.50
N LYS A 202 4.26 -27.38 14.40
CA LYS A 202 3.07 -28.23 14.42
C LYS A 202 3.04 -28.98 15.74
#